data_AF-A0A936D8A0-F1
#
_entry.id   AF-A0A936D8A0-F1
#
_cell.length_a   1.000
_cell.length_b   1.000
_cell.length_c   1.000
_cell.angle_alpha   90.00
_cell.angle_beta   90.00
_cell.angle_gamma   90.00
#
_symmetry.space_group_name_H-M   'P 1'
#
loop_
_entity.id
_entity.type
_entity.pdbx_description
1 polymer ?
#
loop_
_entity_poly.entity_id
_entity_poly.type
_entity_poly.pdbx_seq_one_letter_code
_entity_poly.pdbx_strand_id
1 'polypeptide(L)'
;MLPPGVVLGEDGDVFQRATGFSFPSRVAGLPRIDVRLYDALGASLGVTYRAGEDGEPWVTVFVFGARAGESLVTHFTEAEAELSRRYAGVFVLSRRRFAVAIQGAKRALGLELAARIPSGIDAGGARAWLTLLQCGEVYVKLRVSSAERAANEARRLVADTYREVVRPFLELKEPLRSATSSRR
;
A
#
# COMPACT_ATOMS: atom_id res chain seq x y z
N MET A 1 3.50 -6.90 -20.59
CA MET A 1 3.90 -5.54 -20.98
C MET A 1 3.75 -4.63 -19.76
N LEU A 2 4.74 -3.80 -19.42
CA LEU A 2 4.63 -2.88 -18.28
C LEU A 2 3.74 -1.67 -18.63
N PRO A 3 3.05 -1.06 -17.65
CA PRO A 3 2.30 0.17 -17.90
C PRO A 3 3.21 1.34 -18.31
N PRO A 4 2.70 2.34 -19.06
CA PRO A 4 3.46 3.55 -19.39
C PRO A 4 4.06 4.27 -18.17
N GLY A 5 5.26 4.85 -18.31
CA GLY A 5 5.91 5.56 -17.19
C GLY A 5 6.49 4.65 -16.09
N VAL A 6 6.37 3.33 -16.26
CA VAL A 6 6.97 2.31 -15.41
C VAL A 6 8.17 1.69 -16.12
N VAL A 7 9.29 1.54 -15.41
CA VAL A 7 10.51 0.91 -15.95
C VAL A 7 10.95 -0.26 -15.09
N LEU A 8 11.54 -1.27 -15.73
CA LEU A 8 12.20 -2.38 -15.06
C LEU A 8 13.65 -1.99 -14.81
N GLY A 9 14.12 -2.08 -13.57
CA GLY A 9 15.55 -1.96 -13.25
C GLY A 9 16.26 -3.30 -13.33
N GLU A 10 17.58 -3.25 -13.13
CA GLU A 10 18.49 -4.38 -13.34
C GLU A 10 18.21 -5.55 -12.40
N ASP A 11 17.80 -5.28 -11.15
CA ASP A 11 17.48 -6.30 -10.14
C ASP A 11 16.05 -6.87 -10.28
N GLY A 12 15.33 -6.54 -11.37
CA GLY A 12 13.92 -6.91 -11.56
C GLY A 12 12.95 -6.02 -10.77
N ASP A 13 13.46 -4.96 -10.15
CA ASP A 13 12.69 -3.91 -9.51
C ASP A 13 11.87 -3.12 -10.54
N VAL A 14 10.70 -2.64 -10.12
CA VAL A 14 9.83 -1.81 -10.94
C VAL A 14 9.86 -0.40 -10.41
N PHE A 15 10.23 0.57 -11.24
CA PHE A 15 10.34 1.97 -10.86
C PHE A 15 9.24 2.80 -11.55
N GLN A 16 8.53 3.61 -10.78
CA GLN A 16 7.58 4.60 -11.30
C GLN A 16 8.27 5.95 -11.42
N ARG A 17 8.56 6.39 -12.65
CA ARG A 17 9.33 7.63 -12.87
C ARG A 17 8.67 8.87 -12.28
N ALA A 18 7.34 8.96 -12.36
CA ALA A 18 6.59 10.13 -11.91
C ALA A 18 6.70 10.39 -10.41
N THR A 19 6.78 9.33 -9.60
CA THR A 19 6.76 9.43 -8.13
C THR A 19 8.14 9.19 -7.52
N GLY A 20 9.02 8.48 -8.24
CA GLY A 20 10.33 8.03 -7.76
C GLY A 20 10.27 6.76 -6.90
N PHE A 21 9.13 6.09 -6.82
CA PHE A 21 9.01 4.83 -6.08
C PHE A 21 9.66 3.66 -6.83
N SER A 22 10.41 2.84 -6.10
CA SER A 22 10.83 1.51 -6.52
C SER A 22 9.98 0.45 -5.83
N PHE A 23 9.64 -0.60 -6.57
CA PHE A 23 8.86 -1.74 -6.12
C PHE A 23 9.66 -3.01 -6.37
N PRO A 24 10.14 -3.69 -5.33
CA PRO A 24 10.95 -4.88 -5.49
C PRO A 24 10.20 -6.01 -6.17
N SER A 25 10.94 -6.98 -6.73
CA SER A 25 10.36 -8.19 -7.34
C SER A 25 9.65 -9.09 -6.32
N ARG A 26 9.98 -8.96 -5.03
CA ARG A 26 9.34 -9.62 -3.90
C ARG A 26 9.21 -8.64 -2.74
N VAL A 27 8.20 -8.83 -1.89
CA VAL A 27 8.09 -8.11 -0.62
C VAL A 27 7.65 -9.07 0.47
N ALA A 28 8.29 -9.03 1.64
CA ALA A 28 7.95 -9.90 2.77
C ALA A 28 7.85 -11.39 2.36
N GLY A 29 8.72 -11.85 1.46
CA GLY A 29 8.70 -13.20 0.91
C GLY A 29 7.66 -13.47 -0.20
N LEU A 30 6.69 -12.57 -0.43
CA LEU A 30 5.66 -12.69 -1.46
C LEU A 30 6.19 -12.19 -2.83
N PRO A 31 6.03 -12.95 -3.92
CA PRO A 31 6.40 -12.49 -5.25
C PRO A 31 5.42 -11.42 -5.77
N ARG A 32 5.94 -10.47 -6.55
CA ARG A 32 5.14 -9.49 -7.27
C ARG A 32 4.42 -10.17 -8.43
N ILE A 33 3.09 -10.05 -8.48
CA ILE A 33 2.26 -10.71 -9.50
C ILE A 33 1.62 -9.74 -10.49
N ASP A 34 1.49 -8.46 -10.12
CA ASP A 34 0.73 -7.51 -10.93
C ASP A 34 1.17 -6.06 -10.69
N VAL A 35 1.12 -5.26 -11.74
CA VAL A 35 1.50 -3.83 -11.78
C VAL A 35 0.49 -3.10 -12.67
N ARG A 36 -0.29 -2.17 -12.11
CA ARG A 36 -1.37 -1.45 -12.80
C ARG A 36 -1.32 0.05 -12.58
N LEU A 37 -1.64 0.82 -13.61
CA LEU A 37 -1.97 2.24 -13.48
C LEU A 37 -3.46 2.43 -13.23
N TYR A 38 -3.79 3.38 -12.37
CA TYR A 38 -5.18 3.66 -11.96
C TYR A 38 -5.72 4.98 -12.51
N ASP A 39 -4.86 5.90 -12.91
CA ASP A 39 -5.27 7.09 -13.66
C ASP A 39 -4.68 7.09 -15.08
N ALA A 40 -5.37 7.77 -15.99
CA ALA A 40 -4.98 7.87 -17.39
C ALA A 40 -3.66 8.65 -17.61
N LEU A 41 -3.18 9.36 -16.58
CA LEU A 41 -1.98 10.19 -16.62
C LEU A 41 -0.73 9.45 -16.11
N GLY A 42 -0.88 8.20 -15.63
CA GLY A 42 0.20 7.41 -15.05
C GLY A 42 0.69 7.87 -13.66
N ALA A 43 -0.04 8.77 -13.00
CA ALA A 43 0.33 9.34 -11.71
C ALA A 43 0.04 8.38 -10.53
N SER A 44 -0.89 7.45 -10.72
CA SER A 44 -1.29 6.46 -9.71
C SER A 44 -0.91 5.05 -10.14
N LEU A 45 -0.04 4.39 -9.38
CA LEU A 45 0.41 3.01 -9.62
C LEU A 45 -0.07 2.11 -8.47
N GLY A 46 -0.51 0.89 -8.78
CA GLY A 46 -0.74 -0.16 -7.79
C GLY A 46 0.00 -1.43 -8.13
N VAL A 47 0.77 -1.95 -7.17
CA VAL A 47 1.58 -3.16 -7.28
C VAL A 47 1.07 -4.20 -6.30
N THR A 48 0.81 -5.43 -6.77
CA THR A 48 0.30 -6.52 -5.94
C THR A 48 1.33 -7.63 -5.76
N TYR A 49 1.48 -8.09 -4.53
CA TYR A 49 2.34 -9.18 -4.08
C TYR A 49 1.48 -10.29 -3.48
N ARG A 50 1.63 -11.54 -3.95
CA ARG A 50 0.83 -12.70 -3.54
C ARG A 50 1.61 -13.99 -3.81
N ALA A 51 1.57 -14.94 -2.87
CA ALA A 51 2.28 -16.22 -2.99
C ALA A 51 1.67 -17.17 -4.03
N GLY A 52 0.38 -17.07 -4.32
CA GLY A 52 -0.26 -17.90 -5.34
C GLY A 52 -1.72 -18.16 -5.06
N GLU A 53 -2.06 -19.03 -4.11
CA GLU A 53 -3.41 -19.60 -3.95
C GLU A 53 -4.46 -18.65 -3.36
N ASP A 54 -5.72 -19.08 -3.43
CA ASP A 54 -6.87 -18.37 -2.87
C ASP A 54 -6.92 -18.57 -1.34
N GLY A 55 -7.08 -17.49 -0.58
CA GLY A 55 -7.13 -17.50 0.90
C GLY A 55 -5.85 -17.01 1.59
N GLU A 56 -4.70 -17.04 0.90
CA GLU A 56 -3.43 -16.48 1.38
C GLU A 56 -3.46 -14.95 1.47
N PRO A 57 -2.78 -14.32 2.45
CA PRO A 57 -2.71 -12.87 2.51
C PRO A 57 -1.98 -12.31 1.28
N TRP A 58 -2.51 -11.23 0.73
CA TRP A 58 -1.83 -10.47 -0.32
C TRP A 58 -1.74 -9.00 0.03
N VAL A 59 -0.72 -8.35 -0.52
CA VAL A 59 -0.43 -6.94 -0.31
C VAL A 59 -0.56 -6.21 -1.65
N THR A 60 -1.35 -5.14 -1.66
CA THR A 60 -1.36 -4.18 -2.77
C THR A 60 -0.85 -2.84 -2.25
N VAL A 61 0.23 -2.33 -2.84
CA VAL A 61 0.77 -0.99 -2.58
C VAL A 61 0.28 -0.06 -3.68
N PHE A 62 -0.39 1.02 -3.33
CA PHE A 62 -0.75 2.08 -4.25
C PHE A 62 0.02 3.36 -3.92
N VAL A 63 0.52 4.04 -4.94
CA VAL A 63 1.19 5.34 -4.83
C VAL A 63 0.51 6.30 -5.77
N PHE A 64 0.14 7.47 -5.27
CA PHE A 64 -0.53 8.53 -6.04
C PHE A 64 -0.15 9.92 -5.50
N GLY A 65 -0.26 10.94 -6.34
CA GLY A 65 0.06 12.32 -5.94
C GLY A 65 -0.91 12.86 -4.89
N ALA A 66 -0.39 13.60 -3.90
CA ALA A 66 -1.21 14.33 -2.96
C ALA A 66 -1.70 15.62 -3.63
N ARG A 67 -3.00 15.74 -3.89
CA ARG A 67 -3.55 16.98 -4.46
C ARG A 67 -3.74 18.03 -3.38
N ALA A 68 -3.56 19.30 -3.75
CA ALA A 68 -3.78 20.41 -2.84
C ALA A 68 -5.21 20.40 -2.29
N GLY A 69 -5.35 20.51 -0.96
CA GLY A 69 -6.64 20.51 -0.27
C GLY A 69 -7.23 19.11 0.01
N GLU A 70 -6.66 18.04 -0.56
CA GLU A 70 -7.08 16.68 -0.20
C GLU A 70 -6.54 16.29 1.18
N SER A 71 -7.33 15.48 1.90
CA SER A 71 -6.98 14.99 3.21
C SER A 71 -6.83 13.49 3.20
N LEU A 72 -5.98 12.98 4.09
CA LEU A 72 -5.84 11.54 4.33
C LEU A 72 -7.20 10.90 4.69
N VAL A 73 -8.09 11.65 5.34
CA VAL A 73 -9.44 11.20 5.74
C VAL A 73 -10.36 11.04 4.53
N THR A 74 -10.21 11.88 3.51
CA THR A 74 -10.97 11.78 2.25
C THR A 74 -10.64 10.47 1.55
N HIS A 75 -9.34 10.24 1.30
CA HIS A 75 -8.83 9.00 0.72
C HIS A 75 -9.21 7.77 1.53
N PHE A 76 -9.23 7.90 2.87
CA PHE A 76 -9.65 6.83 3.77
C PHE A 76 -11.11 6.44 3.57
N THR A 77 -12.00 7.43 3.48
CA THR A 77 -13.43 7.23 3.28
C THR A 77 -13.72 6.64 1.91
N GLU A 78 -13.04 7.10 0.87
CA GLU A 78 -13.18 6.57 -0.48
C GLU A 78 -12.76 5.11 -0.58
N ALA A 79 -11.66 4.74 0.07
CA ALA A 79 -11.17 3.37 0.05
C ALA A 79 -12.07 2.40 0.86
N GLU A 80 -12.69 2.88 1.94
CA GLU A 80 -13.75 2.15 2.64
C GLU A 80 -14.94 1.87 1.70
N ALA A 81 -15.34 2.86 0.91
CA ALA A 81 -16.43 2.73 -0.05
C ALA A 81 -16.06 1.83 -1.25
N GLU A 82 -14.80 1.83 -1.71
CA GLU A 82 -14.32 0.99 -2.81
C GLU A 82 -14.49 -0.50 -2.49
N LEU A 83 -14.15 -0.92 -1.27
CA LEU A 83 -14.25 -2.32 -0.84
C LEU A 83 -15.71 -2.81 -0.88
N SER A 84 -16.65 -1.96 -0.47
CA SER A 84 -18.08 -2.28 -0.48
C SER A 84 -18.65 -2.37 -1.91
N ARG A 85 -18.12 -1.58 -2.85
CA ARG A 85 -18.53 -1.62 -4.26
C ARG A 85 -17.95 -2.80 -5.03
N ARG A 86 -16.71 -3.19 -4.73
CA ARG A 86 -15.96 -4.18 -5.53
C ARG A 86 -16.45 -5.61 -5.33
N TYR A 87 -17.05 -5.90 -4.19
CA TYR A 87 -17.51 -7.25 -3.85
C TYR A 87 -19.00 -7.20 -3.49
N ALA A 88 -19.85 -7.61 -4.42
CA ALA A 88 -21.29 -7.64 -4.22
C ALA A 88 -21.67 -8.53 -3.03
N GLY A 89 -22.57 -8.04 -2.18
CA GLY A 89 -23.02 -8.77 -0.98
C GLY A 89 -22.01 -8.78 0.18
N VAL A 90 -20.96 -7.95 0.15
CA VAL A 90 -20.09 -7.80 1.33
C VAL A 90 -20.83 -7.18 2.50
N PHE A 91 -20.79 -7.88 3.64
CA PHE A 91 -21.31 -7.39 4.90
C PHE A 91 -20.14 -6.98 5.80
N VAL A 92 -20.04 -5.69 6.11
CA VAL A 92 -19.05 -5.21 7.07
C VAL A 92 -19.47 -5.61 8.48
N LEU A 93 -18.63 -6.40 9.12
CA LEU A 93 -18.85 -6.91 10.48
C LEU A 93 -18.30 -5.95 11.53
N SER A 94 -17.12 -5.37 11.28
CA SER A 94 -16.53 -4.37 12.16
C SER A 94 -15.57 -3.45 11.42
N ARG A 95 -15.39 -2.25 11.99
CA ARG A 95 -14.48 -1.21 11.51
C ARG A 95 -13.72 -0.65 12.69
N ARG A 96 -12.40 -0.60 12.60
CA ARG A 96 -11.56 0.04 13.63
C ARG A 96 -10.57 0.98 12.96
N ARG A 97 -10.66 2.26 13.32
CA ARG A 97 -9.63 3.24 12.99
C ARG A 97 -8.53 3.20 14.02
N PHE A 98 -7.29 3.36 13.59
CA PHE A 98 -6.15 3.48 14.48
C PHE A 98 -5.12 4.46 13.91
N ALA A 99 -4.45 5.20 14.80
CA ALA A 99 -3.30 5.99 14.40
C ALA A 99 -2.15 5.05 14.03
N VAL A 100 -1.41 5.41 12.99
CA VAL A 100 -0.20 4.69 12.60
C VAL A 100 0.97 5.62 12.84
N ALA A 101 1.97 5.15 13.58
CA ALA A 101 3.19 5.91 13.80
C ALA A 101 4.25 5.41 12.81
N ILE A 102 4.60 6.25 11.85
CA ILE A 102 5.57 5.94 10.81
C ILE A 102 6.60 7.08 10.76
N GLN A 103 7.87 6.76 10.99
CA GLN A 103 8.96 7.72 10.86
C GLN A 103 9.05 8.21 9.41
N GLY A 104 9.18 9.52 9.21
CA GLY A 104 9.26 10.15 7.89
C GLY A 104 7.91 10.43 7.20
N ALA A 105 6.81 9.83 7.66
CA ALA A 105 5.47 10.19 7.18
C ALA A 105 4.96 11.44 7.91
N LYS A 106 4.46 12.43 7.17
CA LYS A 106 3.83 13.64 7.75
C LYS A 106 2.56 13.29 8.51
N ARG A 107 1.78 12.35 7.97
CA ARG A 107 0.48 11.90 8.51
C ARG A 107 0.27 10.44 8.15
N ALA A 108 -0.39 9.70 9.03
CA ALA A 108 -0.71 8.30 8.78
C ALA A 108 -2.01 7.87 9.50
N LEU A 109 -2.79 7.00 8.85
CA LEU A 109 -4.07 6.52 9.35
C LEU A 109 -4.30 5.07 8.93
N GLY A 110 -4.77 4.26 9.88
CA GLY A 110 -5.05 2.84 9.71
C GLY A 110 -6.53 2.53 9.80
N LEU A 111 -7.00 1.63 8.94
CA LEU A 111 -8.30 0.97 8.99
C LEU A 111 -8.08 -0.52 9.14
N GLU A 112 -8.71 -1.13 10.13
CA GLU A 112 -8.99 -2.56 10.10
C GLU A 112 -10.48 -2.74 9.80
N LEU A 113 -10.76 -3.52 8.75
CA LEU A 113 -12.09 -3.86 8.31
C LEU A 113 -12.25 -5.38 8.40
N ALA A 114 -13.24 -5.85 9.15
CA ALA A 114 -13.69 -7.24 9.08
C ALA A 114 -14.98 -7.29 8.27
N ALA A 115 -15.05 -8.21 7.31
CA ALA A 115 -16.15 -8.33 6.39
C ALA A 115 -16.45 -9.79 6.06
N ARG A 116 -17.73 -10.13 5.89
CA ARG A 116 -18.14 -11.39 5.29
C ARG A 116 -18.28 -11.20 3.79
N ILE A 117 -17.52 -11.98 3.01
CA ILE A 117 -17.56 -11.96 1.55
C ILE A 117 -18.32 -13.21 1.09
N PRO A 118 -19.49 -13.10 0.44
CA PRO A 118 -20.29 -14.27 0.05
C PRO A 118 -19.67 -15.14 -1.05
N SER A 119 -18.72 -14.60 -1.82
CA SER A 119 -18.10 -15.27 -2.97
C SER A 119 -16.59 -15.47 -2.77
N GLY A 120 -16.16 -16.72 -2.58
CA GLY A 120 -14.79 -17.16 -2.91
C GLY A 120 -13.70 -17.09 -1.83
N ILE A 121 -13.96 -16.50 -0.67
CA ILE A 121 -13.11 -16.72 0.52
C ILE A 121 -13.97 -17.54 1.47
N ASP A 122 -13.50 -18.73 1.85
CA ASP A 122 -14.21 -19.67 2.72
C ASP A 122 -14.99 -18.95 3.82
N ALA A 123 -16.18 -19.46 4.13
CA ALA A 123 -17.28 -18.86 4.90
C ALA A 123 -16.93 -18.14 6.22
N GLY A 124 -15.67 -18.16 6.67
CA GLY A 124 -15.11 -17.43 7.81
C GLY A 124 -14.75 -15.96 7.58
N GLY A 125 -15.03 -15.38 6.41
CA GLY A 125 -14.87 -13.93 6.20
C GLY A 125 -13.43 -13.47 5.94
N ALA A 126 -13.28 -12.18 5.64
CA ALA A 126 -12.03 -11.55 5.27
C ALA A 126 -11.75 -10.35 6.17
N ARG A 127 -10.47 -10.09 6.38
CA ARG A 127 -10.00 -8.85 6.98
C ARG A 127 -9.13 -8.08 6.00
N ALA A 128 -9.32 -6.77 6.00
CA ALA A 128 -8.49 -5.84 5.27
C ALA A 128 -7.86 -4.84 6.23
N TRP A 129 -6.56 -4.64 6.07
CA TRP A 129 -5.82 -3.55 6.71
C TRP A 129 -5.47 -2.53 5.65
N LEU A 130 -5.95 -1.33 5.86
CA LEU A 130 -5.67 -0.20 5.00
C LEU A 130 -4.82 0.81 5.77
N THR A 131 -3.63 1.10 5.28
CA THR A 131 -2.76 2.12 5.84
C THR A 131 -2.56 3.20 4.79
N LEU A 132 -2.97 4.42 5.11
CA LEU A 132 -2.71 5.60 4.29
C LEU A 132 -1.60 6.42 4.94
N LEU A 133 -0.59 6.77 4.15
CA LEU A 133 0.58 7.54 4.57
C LEU A 133 0.70 8.77 3.66
N GLN A 134 1.00 9.93 4.24
CA GLN A 134 1.43 11.11 3.50
C GLN A 134 2.95 11.26 3.59
N CYS A 135 3.61 11.12 2.45
CA CYS A 135 5.06 11.12 2.32
C CYS A 135 5.49 12.32 1.44
N GLY A 136 5.54 13.52 2.02
CA GLY A 136 5.75 14.75 1.25
C GLY A 136 4.53 15.08 0.37
N GLU A 137 4.74 15.12 -0.95
CA GLU A 137 3.74 15.43 -1.99
C GLU A 137 3.07 14.19 -2.59
N VAL A 138 3.28 13.01 -2.00
CA VAL A 138 2.64 11.76 -2.43
C VAL A 138 1.90 11.12 -1.27
N TYR A 139 0.81 10.44 -1.61
CA TYR A 139 0.12 9.51 -0.74
C TYR A 139 0.48 8.07 -1.10
N VAL A 140 0.66 7.26 -0.07
CA VAL A 140 0.88 5.82 -0.19
C VAL A 140 -0.26 5.11 0.51
N LYS A 141 -0.98 4.26 -0.23
CA LYS A 141 -2.01 3.36 0.31
C LYS A 141 -1.46 1.94 0.31
N LEU A 142 -1.27 1.38 1.49
CA LEU A 142 -1.01 -0.04 1.66
C LEU A 142 -2.33 -0.74 1.95
N ARG A 143 -2.71 -1.69 1.12
CA ARG A 143 -3.85 -2.58 1.37
C ARG A 143 -3.33 -3.99 1.55
N VAL A 144 -3.58 -4.56 2.71
CA VAL A 144 -3.40 -6.00 2.94
C VAL A 144 -4.77 -6.61 3.10
N SER A 145 -5.03 -7.71 2.40
CA SER A 145 -6.28 -8.46 2.52
C SER A 145 -5.94 -9.92 2.80
N SER A 146 -6.69 -10.54 3.70
CA SER A 146 -6.44 -11.90 4.16
C SER A 146 -7.74 -12.54 4.66
N ALA A 147 -7.81 -13.87 4.61
CA ALA A 147 -8.84 -14.61 5.33
C ALA A 147 -8.73 -14.36 6.85
N GLU A 148 -9.84 -14.41 7.59
CA GLU A 148 -9.85 -14.06 9.02
C GLU A 148 -8.83 -14.85 9.87
N ARG A 149 -8.57 -16.12 9.52
CA ARG A 149 -7.61 -16.99 10.23
C ARG A 149 -6.16 -16.50 10.14
N ALA A 150 -5.81 -15.65 9.16
CA ALA A 150 -4.46 -15.16 8.91
C ALA A 150 -4.28 -13.66 9.27
N ALA A 151 -5.12 -13.12 10.17
CA ALA A 151 -5.11 -11.71 10.53
C ALA A 151 -3.79 -11.18 11.14
N ASN A 152 -3.14 -11.97 12.00
CA ASN A 152 -1.85 -11.59 12.61
C ASN A 152 -0.73 -11.54 11.56
N GLU A 153 -0.76 -12.46 10.61
CA GLU A 153 0.16 -12.50 9.48
C GLU A 153 -0.02 -11.29 8.58
N ALA A 154 -1.27 -10.89 8.30
CA ALA A 154 -1.57 -9.68 7.55
C ALA A 154 -0.99 -8.41 8.20
N ARG A 155 -1.06 -8.27 9.52
CA ARG A 155 -0.44 -7.13 10.23
C ARG A 155 1.08 -7.13 10.11
N ARG A 156 1.71 -8.31 10.19
CA ARG A 156 3.16 -8.46 9.96
C ARG A 156 3.52 -8.06 8.52
N LEU A 157 2.74 -8.49 7.54
CA LEU A 157 2.92 -8.13 6.13
C LEU A 157 2.82 -6.62 5.89
N VAL A 158 1.93 -5.90 6.58
CA VAL A 158 1.90 -4.43 6.54
C VAL A 158 3.25 -3.85 6.99
N ALA A 159 3.78 -4.33 8.11
CA ALA A 159 5.03 -3.82 8.69
C ALA A 159 6.26 -4.13 7.81
N ASP A 160 6.34 -5.35 7.28
CA ASP A 160 7.44 -5.79 6.42
C ASP A 160 7.38 -5.06 5.05
N THR A 161 6.19 -4.93 4.46
CA THR A 161 6.00 -4.13 3.22
C THR A 161 6.40 -2.67 3.42
N TYR A 162 6.04 -2.08 4.55
CA TYR A 162 6.47 -0.72 4.87
C TYR A 162 8.00 -0.62 4.89
N ARG A 163 8.68 -1.54 5.57
CA ARG A 163 10.14 -1.55 5.70
C ARG A 163 10.85 -1.69 4.35
N GLU A 164 10.29 -2.51 3.46
CA GLU A 164 10.95 -2.88 2.19
C GLU A 164 10.61 -1.93 1.03
N VAL A 165 9.45 -1.28 1.04
CA VAL A 165 8.99 -0.46 -0.11
C VAL A 165 8.87 1.03 0.24
N VAL A 166 8.32 1.35 1.40
CA VAL A 166 7.97 2.74 1.75
C VAL A 166 9.12 3.44 2.45
N ARG A 167 9.75 2.77 3.41
CA ARG A 167 10.84 3.33 4.20
C ARG A 167 12.03 3.80 3.34
N PRO A 168 12.52 3.01 2.36
CA PRO A 168 13.65 3.46 1.53
C PRO A 168 13.34 4.75 0.76
N PHE A 169 12.10 4.90 0.28
CA PHE A 169 11.66 6.12 -0.38
C PHE A 169 11.67 7.35 0.55
N LEU A 170 11.25 7.16 1.81
CA LEU A 170 11.26 8.22 2.81
C LEU A 170 12.69 8.67 3.14
N GLU A 171 13.61 7.71 3.29
CA GLU A 171 15.02 7.98 3.58
C GLU A 171 15.73 8.69 2.42
N LEU A 172 15.38 8.38 1.16
CA LEU A 172 15.93 9.05 -0.02
C LEU A 172 15.44 10.50 -0.21
N LYS A 173 14.27 10.85 0.33
CA LYS A 173 13.71 12.22 0.24
C LYS A 173 14.02 13.10 1.45
N GLU A 174 14.58 12.55 2.52
CA GLU A 174 15.23 13.40 3.51
C GLU A 174 16.43 14.07 2.82
N PRO A 175 16.51 15.42 2.79
CA PRO A 175 17.74 16.03 2.32
C PRO A 175 18.87 15.50 3.19
N LEU A 176 19.98 15.09 2.57
CA LEU A 176 21.26 14.85 3.24
C LEU A 176 21.64 16.08 4.07
N ARG A 177 21.01 16.26 5.23
CA ARG A 177 21.36 17.28 6.20
C ARG A 177 22.52 16.69 6.97
N SER A 178 23.68 17.32 6.74
CA SER A 178 24.94 17.17 7.46
C SER A 178 25.99 16.28 6.78
N ALA A 179 26.53 16.77 5.67
CA ALA A 179 27.95 16.56 5.31
C ALA A 179 28.67 17.88 5.00
N THR A 180 28.21 18.99 5.59
CA THR A 180 28.89 20.30 5.55
C THR A 180 28.93 20.91 6.94
N SER A 181 29.59 20.22 7.86
CA SER A 181 30.17 20.86 9.04
C SER A 181 31.31 20.02 9.59
N SER A 182 32.45 20.05 8.91
CA SER A 182 33.71 20.19 9.63
C SER A 182 34.49 21.32 8.97
N ARG A 183 34.49 22.45 9.68
CA ARG A 183 35.27 23.66 9.40
C ARG A 183 36.77 23.31 9.44
N ARG A 184 37.54 24.00 8.59
CA ARG A 184 38.67 24.90 8.90
C ARG A 184 39.86 24.25 9.56
#